data_AF-A0AAW8E9N7-F1
#
_entry.id   AF-A0AAW8E9N7-F1
#
_cell.length_a   1.000
_cell.length_b   1.000
_cell.length_c   1.000
_cell.angle_alpha   90.00
_cell.angle_beta   90.00
_cell.angle_gamma   90.00
#
_symmetry.space_group_name_H-M   'P 1'
#
loop_
_entity.id
_entity.type
_entity.pdbx_description
1 polymer ?
#
loop_
_entity_poly.entity_id
_entity_poly.type
_entity_poly.pdbx_seq_one_letter_code
_entity_poly.pdbx_strand_id
1 'polypeptide(L)'
;MSLTRSTFFKWAAAGVVAAGALFAATSASARGDVSWSVGVGLPGVAVGVGAPAYYPAPVYTAPAPVYYDAPPPVYYRPPPPVYYRPAPVYYAPPAYYGPPRYYGPRGYYHGHRHWR
;
A
#
# COMPACT_ATOMS: atom_id res chain seq x y z
N MET A 1 20.73 -59.20 -66.53
CA MET A 1 20.27 -59.55 -65.17
C MET A 1 20.39 -58.33 -64.24
N SER A 2 19.28 -57.65 -63.94
CA SER A 2 18.86 -57.25 -62.58
C SER A 2 19.84 -56.50 -61.63
N LEU A 3 20.86 -55.77 -62.10
CA LEU A 3 21.76 -55.02 -61.21
C LEU A 3 21.00 -53.97 -60.36
N THR A 4 20.03 -53.28 -60.96
CA THR A 4 19.22 -52.25 -60.29
C THR A 4 18.32 -52.83 -59.18
N ARG A 5 17.79 -54.05 -59.37
CA ARG A 5 16.93 -54.73 -58.39
C ARG A 5 17.73 -55.16 -57.16
N SER A 6 18.94 -55.67 -57.37
CA SER A 6 19.86 -56.09 -56.31
C SER A 6 20.28 -54.93 -55.42
N THR A 7 20.65 -53.79 -56.02
CA THR A 7 21.05 -52.59 -55.27
C THR A 7 19.90 -52.04 -54.45
N PHE A 8 18.68 -51.97 -55.01
CA PHE A 8 17.49 -51.57 -54.26
C PHE A 8 17.22 -52.48 -53.06
N PHE A 9 17.27 -53.80 -53.23
CA PHE A 9 17.04 -54.74 -52.13
C PHE A 9 18.11 -54.65 -51.03
N LYS A 10 19.37 -54.37 -51.39
CA LYS A 10 20.44 -54.12 -50.41
C LYS A 10 20.16 -52.88 -49.56
N TRP A 11 19.77 -51.78 -50.19
CA TRP A 11 19.42 -50.55 -49.48
C TRP A 11 18.15 -50.70 -48.64
N ALA A 12 17.14 -51.42 -49.15
CA ALA A 12 15.94 -51.74 -48.39
C ALA A 12 16.25 -52.59 -47.15
N ALA A 13 17.08 -53.64 -47.30
CA ALA A 13 17.52 -54.46 -46.19
C ALA A 13 18.33 -53.65 -45.15
N ALA A 14 19.24 -52.79 -45.61
CA ALA A 14 19.99 -51.89 -44.74
C ALA A 14 19.06 -50.92 -43.96
N GLY A 15 18.03 -50.39 -44.63
CA GLY A 15 17.02 -49.54 -44.00
C GLY A 15 16.21 -50.27 -42.94
N VAL A 16 15.79 -51.51 -43.19
CA VAL A 16 15.07 -52.34 -42.21
C VAL A 16 15.94 -52.65 -41.00
N VAL A 17 17.23 -52.98 -41.19
CA VAL A 17 18.16 -53.22 -40.09
C VAL A 17 18.37 -51.96 -39.26
N ALA A 18 18.56 -50.80 -39.90
CA ALA A 18 18.71 -49.52 -39.20
C ALA A 18 17.45 -49.15 -38.40
N ALA A 19 16.27 -49.32 -38.99
CA ALA A 19 15.00 -49.11 -38.29
C ALA A 19 14.86 -50.07 -37.09
N GLY A 20 15.14 -51.35 -37.28
CA GLY A 20 15.11 -52.36 -36.21
C GLY A 20 16.04 -52.02 -35.05
N ALA A 21 17.25 -51.53 -35.33
CA ALA A 21 18.19 -51.09 -34.30
C ALA A 21 17.68 -49.88 -33.50
N LEU A 22 17.04 -48.90 -34.16
CA LEU A 22 16.41 -47.76 -33.49
C LEU A 22 15.25 -48.20 -32.61
N PHE A 23 14.39 -49.12 -33.08
CA PHE A 23 13.30 -49.66 -32.29
C PHE A 23 13.78 -50.50 -31.10
N ALA A 24 14.87 -51.26 -31.25
CA ALA A 24 15.49 -51.98 -30.14
C ALA A 24 16.08 -51.01 -29.10
N ALA A 25 16.73 -49.92 -29.54
CA ALA A 25 17.32 -48.92 -28.65
C ALA A 25 16.27 -48.15 -27.82
N THR A 26 15.08 -47.88 -28.38
CA THR A 26 14.01 -47.20 -27.63
C THR A 26 13.30 -48.10 -26.61
N SER A 27 13.40 -49.42 -26.72
CA SER A 27 12.71 -50.35 -25.80
C SER A 27 13.20 -50.26 -24.35
N ALA A 28 14.41 -49.72 -24.12
CA ALA A 28 15.00 -49.53 -22.80
C ALA A 28 14.74 -48.12 -22.18
N SER A 29 14.11 -47.20 -22.90
CA SER A 29 13.93 -45.81 -22.46
C SER A 29 12.58 -45.61 -21.75
N ALA A 30 12.45 -46.13 -20.53
CA ALA A 30 11.31 -45.82 -19.65
C ALA A 30 11.39 -44.42 -18.99
N ARG A 31 12.36 -43.60 -19.37
CA ARG A 31 12.57 -42.24 -18.85
C ARG A 31 11.82 -41.24 -19.71
N GLY A 32 10.93 -40.46 -19.11
CA GLY A 32 10.14 -39.42 -19.79
C GLY A 32 10.96 -38.28 -20.41
N ASP A 33 12.25 -38.21 -20.09
CA ASP A 33 13.19 -37.20 -20.60
C ASP A 33 13.88 -37.61 -21.91
N VAL A 34 13.66 -38.83 -22.40
CA VAL A 34 14.25 -39.31 -23.66
C VAL A 34 13.26 -39.05 -24.80
N SER A 35 13.57 -38.07 -25.63
CA SER A 35 12.80 -37.75 -26.83
C SER A 35 13.72 -37.72 -28.05
N TRP A 36 13.23 -38.28 -29.16
CA TRP A 36 13.87 -38.16 -30.47
C TRP A 36 12.80 -37.78 -31.48
N SER A 37 13.22 -37.11 -32.55
CA SER A 37 12.34 -36.69 -33.63
C SER A 37 12.98 -37.02 -34.97
N VAL A 38 12.15 -37.40 -35.94
CA VAL A 38 12.54 -37.53 -37.34
C VAL A 38 11.72 -36.54 -38.14
N GLY A 39 12.42 -35.65 -38.84
CA GLY A 39 11.82 -34.71 -39.78
C GLY A 39 11.98 -35.22 -41.21
N VAL A 40 10.88 -35.24 -41.95
CA VAL A 40 10.91 -35.51 -43.40
C VAL A 40 10.58 -34.20 -44.11
N GLY A 41 11.59 -33.60 -44.75
CA GLY A 41 11.45 -32.34 -45.48
C GLY A 41 10.92 -32.58 -46.89
N LEU A 42 9.59 -32.50 -47.06
CA LEU A 42 8.94 -32.51 -48.37
C LEU A 42 8.15 -31.19 -48.53
N PRO A 43 8.12 -30.57 -49.73
CA PRO A 43 7.28 -29.41 -49.96
C PRO A 43 5.81 -29.75 -49.63
N GLY A 44 5.24 -29.04 -48.64
CA GLY A 44 3.84 -29.21 -48.22
C GLY A 44 3.54 -30.38 -47.29
N VAL A 45 4.54 -31.15 -46.82
CA VAL A 45 4.30 -32.25 -45.87
C VAL A 45 5.30 -32.18 -44.71
N ALA A 46 4.79 -31.93 -43.52
CA ALA A 46 5.52 -32.06 -42.26
C ALA A 46 4.95 -33.23 -41.47
N VAL A 47 5.72 -34.31 -41.34
CA VAL A 47 5.42 -35.41 -40.42
C VAL A 47 6.48 -35.37 -39.33
N GLY A 48 6.10 -34.96 -38.14
CA GLY A 48 6.93 -34.99 -36.94
C GLY A 48 6.17 -35.73 -35.84
N VAL A 49 6.66 -36.89 -35.42
CA VAL A 49 6.13 -37.61 -34.26
C VAL A 49 7.02 -37.23 -33.07
N GLY A 50 6.65 -36.15 -32.37
CA GLY A 50 7.30 -35.72 -31.13
C GLY A 50 6.69 -36.43 -29.92
N ALA A 51 7.47 -36.54 -28.84
CA ALA A 51 6.96 -37.01 -27.55
C ALA A 51 5.78 -36.12 -27.08
N PRO A 52 4.79 -36.67 -26.36
CA PRO A 52 3.68 -35.87 -25.84
C PRO A 52 4.24 -34.75 -24.97
N ALA A 53 4.06 -33.51 -25.42
CA ALA A 53 4.43 -32.34 -24.64
C ALA A 53 3.51 -32.27 -23.43
N TYR A 54 4.04 -32.60 -22.25
CA TYR A 54 3.32 -32.42 -21.00
C TYR A 54 3.33 -30.94 -20.65
N TYR A 55 2.19 -30.28 -20.89
CA TYR A 55 1.97 -28.93 -20.40
C TYR A 55 1.41 -29.04 -18.98
N PRO A 56 2.11 -28.53 -17.95
CA PRO A 56 1.53 -28.46 -16.62
C PRO A 56 0.28 -27.59 -16.67
N ALA A 57 -0.79 -28.06 -16.02
CA ALA A 57 -2.01 -27.27 -15.90
C ALA A 57 -1.68 -25.93 -15.21
N PRO A 58 -2.20 -24.79 -15.71
CA PRO A 58 -2.03 -23.52 -15.03
C PRO A 58 -2.57 -23.63 -13.61
N VAL A 59 -1.70 -23.45 -12.61
CA VAL A 59 -2.11 -23.39 -11.22
C VAL A 59 -2.71 -22.01 -10.98
N TYR A 60 -4.04 -21.92 -10.96
CA TYR A 60 -4.73 -20.71 -10.52
C TYR A 60 -4.72 -20.65 -9.00
N THR A 61 -3.77 -19.89 -8.43
CA THR A 61 -3.84 -19.45 -7.04
C THR A 61 -4.70 -18.20 -6.96
N ALA A 62 -5.78 -18.27 -6.18
CA ALA A 62 -6.49 -17.08 -5.76
C ALA A 62 -5.55 -16.19 -4.95
N PRO A 63 -5.51 -14.87 -5.21
CA PRO A 63 -4.78 -13.94 -4.36
C PRO A 63 -5.29 -14.03 -2.91
N ALA A 64 -4.37 -13.95 -1.94
CA ALA A 64 -4.75 -13.90 -0.54
C ALA A 64 -5.70 -12.71 -0.28
N PRO A 65 -6.75 -12.87 0.54
CA PRO A 65 -7.60 -11.76 0.92
C PRO A 65 -6.76 -10.66 1.58
N VAL A 66 -6.79 -9.45 1.00
CA VAL A 66 -6.19 -8.27 1.63
C VAL A 66 -7.20 -7.75 2.66
N TYR A 67 -6.91 -7.99 3.93
CA TYR A 67 -7.64 -7.34 5.01
C TYR A 67 -7.14 -5.90 5.14
N TYR A 68 -8.05 -4.96 4.95
CA TYR A 68 -7.82 -3.57 5.32
C TYR A 68 -8.23 -3.39 6.77
N ASP A 69 -7.27 -3.00 7.61
CA ASP A 69 -7.58 -2.51 8.94
C ASP A 69 -8.41 -1.23 8.82
N ALA A 70 -9.46 -1.16 9.62
CA ALA A 70 -10.26 0.06 9.72
C ALA A 70 -9.37 1.19 10.26
N PRO A 71 -9.44 2.41 9.69
CA PRO A 71 -8.71 3.54 10.22
C PRO A 71 -9.10 3.80 11.68
N PRO A 72 -8.14 4.15 12.56
CA PRO A 72 -8.41 4.36 13.96
C PRO A 72 -9.45 5.47 14.17
N PRO A 73 -10.36 5.31 15.13
CA PRO A 73 -11.35 6.35 15.43
C PRO A 73 -10.66 7.63 15.87
N VAL A 74 -10.98 8.73 15.19
CA VAL A 74 -10.51 10.06 15.55
C VAL A 74 -11.39 10.60 16.68
N TYR A 75 -10.84 10.65 17.89
CA TYR A 75 -11.51 11.27 19.02
C TYR A 75 -11.37 12.80 18.95
N TYR A 76 -12.48 13.48 18.71
CA TYR A 76 -12.52 14.93 18.80
C TYR A 76 -12.56 15.35 20.27
N ARG A 77 -11.50 16.04 20.73
CA ARG A 77 -11.52 16.69 22.04
C ARG A 77 -12.10 18.10 21.88
N PRO A 78 -13.20 18.44 22.57
CA PRO A 78 -13.70 19.81 22.58
C PRO A 78 -12.62 20.77 23.11
N PRO A 79 -12.53 21.99 22.55
CA PRO A 79 -11.66 23.01 23.11
C PRO A 79 -12.07 23.33 24.55
N PRO A 80 -11.09 23.63 25.45
CA PRO A 80 -11.39 23.96 26.83
C PRO A 80 -12.28 25.20 26.92
N PRO A 81 -13.22 25.25 27.87
CA PRO A 81 -14.08 26.41 28.07
C PRO A 81 -13.24 27.64 28.41
N VAL A 82 -13.46 28.73 27.66
CA VAL A 82 -12.84 30.03 27.93
C VAL A 82 -13.73 30.78 28.92
N TYR A 83 -13.24 30.97 30.14
CA TYR A 83 -13.92 31.78 31.13
C TYR A 83 -13.50 33.24 30.97
N TYR A 84 -14.44 34.08 30.51
CA TYR A 84 -14.22 35.52 30.44
C TYR A 84 -14.50 36.14 31.81
N ARG A 85 -13.47 36.68 32.46
CA ARG A 85 -13.65 37.46 33.69
C ARG A 85 -13.88 38.93 33.30
N PRO A 86 -15.00 39.54 33.74
CA PRO A 86 -15.20 40.97 33.57
C PRO A 86 -14.05 41.74 34.21
N ALA A 87 -13.59 42.81 33.54
CA ALA A 87 -12.58 43.70 34.10
C ALA A 87 -13.12 44.35 35.38
N PRO A 88 -12.31 44.47 36.45
CA PRO A 88 -12.74 45.15 37.66
C PRO A 88 -13.04 46.62 37.35
N VAL A 89 -14.26 47.05 37.65
CA VAL A 89 -14.69 48.46 37.55
C VAL A 89 -14.36 49.13 38.88
N TYR A 90 -13.42 50.08 38.84
CA TYR A 90 -13.12 50.92 40.00
C TYR A 90 -13.99 52.17 39.96
N TYR A 91 -14.84 52.34 40.98
CA TYR A 91 -15.59 53.58 41.19
C TYR A 91 -14.75 54.56 42.00
N ALA A 92 -14.59 55.77 41.47
CA ALA A 92 -14.00 56.86 42.23
C ALA A 92 -14.94 57.23 43.40
N PRO A 93 -14.40 57.47 44.61
CA PRO A 93 -15.21 57.90 45.73
C PRO A 93 -15.87 59.26 45.41
N PRO A 94 -17.13 59.47 45.84
CA PRO A 94 -17.83 60.72 45.60
C PRO A 94 -17.08 61.90 46.23
N ALA A 95 -16.86 62.96 45.45
CA ALA A 95 -16.26 64.20 45.93
C ALA A 95 -17.22 64.90 46.89
N TYR A 96 -16.86 64.92 48.18
CA TYR A 96 -17.66 65.60 49.21
C TYR A 96 -17.25 67.08 49.28
N TYR A 97 -18.10 67.96 48.74
CA TYR A 97 -17.95 69.40 48.95
C TYR A 97 -18.51 69.76 50.32
N GLY A 98 -17.61 70.06 51.26
CA GLY A 98 -17.98 70.52 52.60
C GLY A 98 -18.65 71.90 52.55
N PRO A 99 -19.53 72.21 53.53
CA PRO A 99 -20.26 73.47 53.55
C PRO A 99 -19.33 74.69 53.69
N PRO A 100 -19.70 75.85 53.11
CA PRO A 100 -18.90 77.08 53.19
C PRO A 100 -18.69 77.49 54.65
N ARG A 101 -17.42 77.70 55.05
CA ARG A 101 -17.10 78.22 56.38
C ARG A 101 -17.36 79.73 56.39
N TYR A 102 -18.39 80.15 57.12
CA TYR A 102 -18.71 81.56 57.33
C TYR A 102 -17.77 82.15 58.40
N TYR A 103 -16.87 83.06 58.01
CA TYR A 103 -16.07 83.84 58.97
C TYR A 103 -16.87 85.09 59.36
N GLY A 104 -17.43 85.11 60.58
CA GLY A 104 -18.06 86.28 61.16
C GLY A 104 -17.04 87.34 61.61
N PRO A 105 -17.38 88.64 61.60
CA PRO A 105 -16.43 89.71 61.88
C PRO A 105 -16.11 89.91 63.37
N ARG A 106 -14.80 90.00 63.63
CA ARG A 106 -14.03 90.55 64.77
C ARG A 106 -14.81 91.22 65.92
N GLY A 107 -14.67 90.66 67.12
CA GLY A 107 -14.86 91.38 68.38
C GLY A 107 -13.58 92.11 68.82
N TYR A 108 -13.66 93.43 68.96
CA TYR A 108 -12.61 94.28 69.52
C TYR A 108 -12.92 94.58 71.00
N TYR A 109 -12.06 94.05 71.88
CA TYR A 109 -11.25 94.80 72.85
C TYR A 109 -11.86 95.52 74.09
N HIS A 110 -11.15 95.28 75.20
CA HIS A 110 -10.91 96.07 76.43
C HIS A 110 -11.74 95.78 77.68
N GLY A 111 -11.05 95.16 78.66
CA GLY A 111 -11.39 95.29 80.07
C GLY A 111 -10.73 96.51 80.70
N HIS A 112 -11.38 97.05 81.73
CA HIS A 112 -10.83 97.78 82.90
C HIS A 112 -12.02 97.89 83.89
N ARG A 113 -12.06 97.13 84.99
CA ARG A 113 -11.51 97.38 86.34
C ARG A 113 -12.24 98.48 87.16
N HIS A 114 -12.73 98.04 88.33
CA HIS A 114 -13.09 98.77 89.57
C HIS A 114 -14.42 99.55 89.60
N TRP A 115 -15.15 99.73 90.72
CA TRP A 115 -14.83 99.80 92.16
C TRP A 115 -16.05 99.39 93.04
N ARG A 116 -15.73 99.00 94.29
CA ARG A 116 -16.47 99.08 95.58
C ARG A 116 -17.91 98.60 95.68
#